data_AF-A0A829W5I2-F1
#
_entry.id   AF-A0A829W5I2-F1
#
_cell.length_a   1.000
_cell.length_b   1.000
_cell.length_c   1.000
_cell.angle_alpha   90.00
_cell.angle_beta   90.00
_cell.angle_gamma   90.00
#
_symmetry.space_group_name_H-M   'P 1'
#
loop_
_entity.id
_entity.type
_entity.pdbx_description
1 polymer ?
#
loop_
_entity_poly.entity_id
_entity_poly.type
_entity_poly.pdbx_seq_one_letter_code
_entity_poly.pdbx_strand_id
1 'polypeptide(L)'
;MVEVFSQKCTWVFILTKESTKKYMILTEEEIGDGDTYVLGDLMDDGWEIFCDLCHTYKQAAKYMDDYFPEYTLMKYQIIPITFKAAKEFVDKYHRHHVAPQGCKFAVAATDGEIILGVIIAGRPVS
;
A
#
# COMPACT_ATOMS: atom_id res chain seq x y z
N MET A 1 33.40 18.58 16.05
CA MET A 1 33.18 18.22 14.63
C MET A 1 32.34 16.96 14.65
N VAL A 2 31.01 17.11 14.65
CA VAL A 2 30.09 15.96 14.66
C VAL A 2 30.04 15.49 13.21
N GLU A 3 30.49 14.27 12.95
CA GLU A 3 30.23 13.60 11.68
C GLU A 3 28.72 13.46 11.54
N VAL A 4 28.11 14.38 10.80
CA VAL A 4 26.75 14.21 10.31
C VAL A 4 26.87 13.11 9.27
N PHE A 5 26.54 11.87 9.66
CA PHE A 5 26.30 10.79 8.72
C PHE A 5 25.30 11.32 7.68
N SER A 6 25.79 11.69 6.50
CA SER A 6 24.96 12.07 5.38
C SER A 6 24.13 10.84 5.04
N GLN A 7 22.88 10.80 5.49
CA GLN A 7 21.97 9.74 5.09
C GLN A 7 21.88 9.82 3.57
N LYS A 8 22.21 8.72 2.90
CA LYS A 8 22.22 8.65 1.44
C LYS A 8 20.80 8.97 0.93
N CYS A 9 20.62 10.13 0.30
CA CYS A 9 19.39 10.45 -0.40
C CYS A 9 19.24 9.53 -1.60
N THR A 10 18.02 9.08 -1.85
CA THR A 10 17.64 8.32 -3.04
C THR A 10 16.59 9.10 -3.80
N TRP A 11 16.40 8.76 -5.05
CA TRP A 11 15.31 9.29 -5.84
C TRP A 11 14.01 8.61 -5.39
N VAL A 12 13.03 9.40 -4.96
CA VAL A 12 11.73 8.92 -4.49
C VAL A 12 10.60 9.65 -5.21
N PHE A 13 9.53 8.92 -5.45
CA PHE A 13 8.30 9.37 -6.06
C PHE A 13 7.25 9.49 -4.96
N ILE A 14 6.63 10.66 -4.86
CA ILE A 14 5.45 10.87 -4.04
C ILE A 14 4.24 10.70 -4.93
N LEU A 15 3.37 9.75 -4.56
CA LEU A 15 2.08 9.57 -5.20
C LEU A 15 0.98 10.04 -4.25
N THR A 16 -0.04 10.70 -4.78
CA THR A 16 -1.20 11.17 -4.01
C THR A 16 -2.48 10.55 -4.54
N LYS A 17 -3.43 10.30 -3.62
CA LYS A 17 -4.78 9.86 -3.95
C LYS A 17 -5.78 10.87 -3.43
N GLU A 18 -6.42 11.60 -4.34
CA GLU A 18 -7.28 12.72 -4.01
C GLU A 18 -8.55 12.28 -3.26
N SER A 19 -9.12 11.11 -3.60
CA SER A 19 -10.34 10.59 -2.96
C SER A 19 -10.18 10.35 -1.45
N THR A 20 -9.00 9.90 -1.03
CA THR A 20 -8.69 9.56 0.37
C THR A 20 -7.90 10.64 1.10
N LYS A 21 -7.37 11.62 0.37
CA LYS A 21 -6.34 12.54 0.87
C LYS A 21 -5.18 11.78 1.50
N LYS A 22 -4.65 10.79 0.76
CA LYS A 22 -3.48 10.02 1.18
C LYS A 22 -2.32 10.20 0.22
N TYR A 23 -1.12 10.01 0.73
CA TYR A 23 0.09 9.95 -0.09
C TYR A 23 0.91 8.70 0.21
N MET A 24 1.67 8.22 -0.76
CA MET A 24 2.69 7.19 -0.58
C MET A 24 4.02 7.68 -1.14
N ILE A 25 5.11 7.10 -0.64
CA ILE A 25 6.46 7.38 -1.11
C ILE A 25 7.01 6.06 -1.61
N LEU A 26 7.37 6.01 -2.89
CA LEU A 26 7.98 4.85 -3.53
C LEU A 26 9.38 5.23 -4.02
N THR A 27 10.32 4.32 -3.88
CA THR A 27 11.63 4.43 -4.52
C THR A 27 11.53 4.10 -6.01
N GLU A 28 12.56 4.47 -6.77
CA GLU A 28 12.71 4.07 -8.18
C GLU A 28 12.63 2.54 -8.37
N GLU A 29 13.16 1.76 -7.43
CA GLU A 29 13.06 0.29 -7.46
C GLU A 29 11.63 -0.21 -7.19
N GLU A 30 10.85 0.49 -6.37
CA GLU A 30 9.47 0.10 -6.02
C GLU A 30 8.44 0.53 -7.06
N ILE A 31 8.63 1.68 -7.71
CA ILE A 31 7.70 2.18 -8.72
C ILE A 31 7.86 1.45 -10.07
N GLY A 32 9.07 0.98 -10.39
CA GLY A 32 9.38 0.33 -11.65
C GLY A 32 9.51 1.31 -12.84
N ASP A 33 9.74 0.78 -14.04
CA ASP A 33 10.00 1.55 -15.26
C ASP A 33 8.75 1.88 -16.09
N GLY A 34 7.56 1.85 -15.47
CA GLY A 34 6.28 2.21 -16.11
C GLY A 34 5.71 1.16 -17.05
N ASP A 35 6.52 0.23 -17.56
CA ASP A 35 6.09 -0.80 -18.52
C ASP A 35 5.87 -2.18 -17.86
N THR A 36 6.40 -2.44 -16.66
CA THR A 36 6.46 -3.80 -16.11
C THR A 36 5.85 -4.00 -14.71
N TYR A 37 5.62 -2.96 -13.88
CA TYR A 37 5.17 -3.13 -12.49
C TYR A 37 4.36 -1.97 -11.92
N VAL A 38 3.52 -2.29 -10.92
CA VAL A 38 2.76 -1.54 -9.89
C VAL A 38 2.22 -0.14 -10.24
N LEU A 39 2.98 0.75 -10.89
CA LEU A 39 2.53 2.10 -11.23
C LEU A 39 1.24 2.10 -12.07
N GLY A 40 1.13 1.22 -13.07
CA GLY A 40 -0.09 1.07 -13.86
C GLY A 40 -1.30 0.70 -12.99
N ASP A 41 -1.16 -0.30 -12.12
CA ASP A 41 -2.21 -0.73 -11.19
C ASP A 41 -2.58 0.39 -10.20
N LEU A 42 -1.59 1.15 -9.73
CA LEU A 42 -1.81 2.29 -8.83
C LEU A 42 -2.57 3.42 -9.52
N MET A 43 -2.23 3.72 -10.78
CA MET A 43 -2.93 4.74 -11.57
C MET A 43 -4.39 4.32 -11.84
N ASP A 44 -4.63 3.04 -12.15
CA ASP A 44 -5.98 2.49 -12.30
C ASP A 44 -6.79 2.57 -10.99
N ASP A 45 -6.11 2.45 -9.83
CA ASP A 45 -6.68 2.63 -8.49
C ASP A 45 -6.86 4.11 -8.08
N GLY A 46 -6.50 5.06 -8.94
CA GLY A 46 -6.66 6.51 -8.75
C GLY A 46 -5.52 7.19 -8.00
N TRP A 47 -4.34 6.58 -7.96
CA TRP A 47 -3.11 7.23 -7.49
C TRP A 47 -2.45 8.02 -8.63
N GLU A 48 -1.99 9.22 -8.32
CA GLU A 48 -1.32 10.10 -9.26
C GLU A 48 0.09 10.40 -8.78
N ILE A 49 1.07 10.44 -9.69
CA ILE A 49 2.40 10.95 -9.36
C ILE A 49 2.26 12.44 -9.10
N PHE A 50 2.55 12.83 -7.86
CA PHE A 50 2.53 14.22 -7.43
C PHE A 50 3.84 14.91 -7.77
N CYS A 51 4.95 14.33 -7.30
CA CYS A 51 6.29 14.80 -7.61
C CYS A 51 7.36 13.74 -7.35
N ASP A 52 8.54 13.98 -7.90
CA ASP A 52 9.77 13.26 -7.64
C ASP A 52 10.79 14.13 -6.91
N LEU A 53 11.53 13.56 -5.98
CA LEU A 53 12.53 14.29 -5.21
C LEU A 53 13.75 13.41 -4.86
N CYS A 54 14.93 14.01 -4.74
CA CYS A 54 16.11 13.36 -4.17
C CYS A 54 16.16 13.57 -2.65
N HIS A 55 15.47 12.71 -1.91
CA HIS A 55 15.34 12.80 -0.46
C HIS A 55 15.46 11.43 0.19
N THR A 56 15.80 11.41 1.48
CA THR A 56 15.46 10.24 2.31
C THR A 56 13.95 10.16 2.48
N TYR A 57 13.43 8.95 2.76
CA TYR A 57 12.00 8.75 3.07
C TYR A 57 11.50 9.74 4.14
N LYS A 58 12.29 9.96 5.20
CA LYS A 58 11.93 10.87 6.29
C LYS A 58 11.82 12.33 5.84
N GLN A 59 12.72 12.76 4.96
CA GLN A 59 12.69 14.13 4.43
C GLN A 59 11.51 14.32 3.46
N ALA A 60 11.22 13.32 2.63
CA ALA A 60 10.06 13.35 1.74
C ALA A 60 8.73 13.35 2.52
N ALA A 61 8.61 12.52 3.56
CA ALA A 61 7.43 12.54 4.44
C ALA A 61 7.31 13.89 5.16
N LYS A 62 8.41 14.43 5.69
CA LYS A 62 8.42 15.75 6.31
C LYS A 62 8.00 16.86 5.34
N TYR A 63 8.43 16.79 4.08
CA TYR A 63 8.01 17.73 3.04
C TYR A 63 6.49 17.70 2.85
N MET A 64 5.89 16.51 2.77
CA MET A 64 4.43 16.39 2.69
C MET A 64 3.72 16.94 3.92
N ASP A 65 4.23 16.59 5.11
CA ASP A 65 3.63 17.06 6.37
C ASP A 65 3.72 18.59 6.54
N ASP A 66 4.79 19.22 6.03
CA ASP A 66 5.02 20.66 6.15
C ASP A 66 4.21 21.48 5.13
N TYR A 67 4.10 20.99 3.88
CA TYR A 67 3.53 21.76 2.76
C TYR A 67 2.13 21.32 2.34
N PHE A 68 1.75 20.07 2.62
CA PHE A 68 0.50 19.46 2.19
C PHE A 68 -0.18 18.71 3.36
N PRO A 69 -0.46 19.38 4.50
CA PRO A 69 -0.98 18.75 5.71
C PRO A 69 -2.38 18.15 5.55
N GLU A 70 -3.09 18.47 4.47
CA GLU A 70 -4.35 17.83 4.10
C GLU A 70 -4.17 16.38 3.67
N TYR A 71 -2.98 15.96 3.23
CA TYR A 71 -2.67 14.58 2.91
C TYR A 71 -2.05 13.85 4.09
N THR A 72 -2.42 12.58 4.24
CA THR A 72 -1.86 11.70 5.28
C THR A 72 -1.08 10.55 4.66
N LEU A 73 0.03 10.15 5.29
CA LEU A 73 0.80 9.02 4.80
C LEU A 73 -0.09 7.76 4.79
N MET A 74 -0.15 7.09 3.64
CA MET A 74 -0.90 5.86 3.45
C MET A 74 -0.37 4.79 4.40
N LYS A 75 -1.27 4.21 5.18
CA LYS A 75 -0.99 3.12 6.10
C LYS A 75 -1.99 2.01 5.86
N TYR A 76 -1.48 0.80 5.61
CA TYR A 76 -2.30 -0.39 5.62
C TYR A 76 -2.80 -0.65 7.05
N GLN A 77 -4.08 -0.95 7.17
CA GLN A 77 -4.72 -1.30 8.42
C GLN A 77 -5.14 -2.77 8.38
N ILE A 78 -4.92 -3.46 9.49
CA ILE A 78 -5.46 -4.80 9.69
C ILE A 78 -6.77 -4.67 10.45
N ILE A 79 -7.85 -5.11 9.83
CA ILE A 79 -9.20 -5.05 10.41
C ILE A 79 -9.80 -6.45 10.54
N PRO A 80 -10.68 -6.68 11.54
CA PRO A 80 -11.48 -7.90 11.56
C PRO A 80 -12.39 -7.96 10.33
N ILE A 81 -12.57 -9.16 9.78
CA ILE A 81 -13.49 -9.41 8.66
C ILE A 81 -14.33 -10.65 8.96
N THR A 82 -15.56 -10.68 8.44
CA THR A 82 -16.38 -11.89 8.56
C THR A 82 -15.83 -13.00 7.67
N PHE A 83 -16.00 -14.25 8.11
CA PHE A 83 -15.59 -15.40 7.29
C PHE A 83 -16.26 -15.39 5.91
N LYS A 84 -17.53 -14.97 5.83
CA LYS A 84 -18.26 -14.86 4.56
C LYS A 84 -17.57 -13.90 3.59
N ALA A 85 -17.29 -12.67 4.01
CA ALA A 85 -16.64 -11.67 3.16
C ALA A 85 -15.21 -12.08 2.77
N ALA A 86 -14.47 -12.73 3.67
CA ALA A 86 -13.15 -13.26 3.36
C ALA A 86 -13.21 -14.36 2.28
N LYS A 87 -14.21 -15.25 2.33
CA LYS A 87 -14.42 -16.25 1.27
C LYS A 87 -14.75 -15.61 -0.07
N GLU A 88 -15.65 -14.63 -0.09
CA GLU A 88 -16.01 -13.89 -1.31
C GLU A 88 -14.77 -13.22 -1.94
N PHE A 89 -13.87 -12.68 -1.12
CA PHE A 89 -12.59 -12.15 -1.59
C PHE A 89 -11.70 -13.23 -2.22
N VAL A 90 -11.54 -14.38 -1.54
CA VAL A 90 -10.73 -15.50 -2.06
C VAL A 90 -11.30 -16.03 -3.37
N ASP A 91 -12.60 -16.29 -3.45
CA ASP A 91 -13.26 -16.81 -4.66
C ASP A 91 -13.14 -15.84 -5.86
N LYS A 92 -13.06 -14.53 -5.58
CA LYS A 92 -12.92 -13.50 -6.61
C LYS A 92 -11.48 -13.33 -7.09
N TYR A 93 -10.51 -13.31 -6.19
CA TYR A 93 -9.14 -12.85 -6.50
C TYR A 93 -8.06 -13.94 -6.41
N HIS A 94 -8.31 -15.04 -5.69
CA HIS A 94 -7.31 -16.11 -5.56
C HIS A 94 -7.36 -17.05 -6.77
N ARG A 95 -6.28 -17.07 -7.55
CA ARG A 95 -6.22 -17.80 -8.83
C ARG A 95 -6.01 -19.32 -8.73
N HIS A 96 -5.63 -19.83 -7.57
CA HIS A 96 -5.17 -21.21 -7.43
C HIS A 96 -6.14 -22.08 -6.62
N HIS A 97 -6.80 -21.52 -5.60
CA HIS A 97 -7.70 -22.27 -4.72
C HIS A 97 -9.00 -21.52 -4.51
N VAL A 98 -10.10 -22.29 -4.43
CA VAL A 98 -11.40 -21.79 -3.97
C VAL A 98 -11.36 -21.49 -2.48
N ALA A 99 -12.34 -20.71 -2.01
CA ALA A 99 -12.45 -20.37 -0.61
C ALA A 99 -12.57 -21.60 0.31
N PRO A 100 -11.90 -21.60 1.48
CA PRO A 100 -11.94 -22.72 2.42
C PRO A 100 -13.33 -22.91 3.03
N GLN A 101 -13.61 -24.12 3.51
CA GLN A 101 -14.93 -24.46 4.09
C GLN A 101 -15.17 -23.89 5.49
N GLY A 102 -14.11 -23.60 6.25
CA GLY A 102 -14.20 -23.05 7.60
C GLY A 102 -12.94 -22.29 8.02
N CYS A 103 -13.05 -21.50 9.09
CA CYS A 103 -11.92 -20.80 9.70
C CYS A 103 -12.03 -20.79 11.23
N LYS A 104 -10.90 -20.56 11.90
CA LYS A 104 -10.84 -20.12 13.30
C LYS A 104 -11.06 -18.60 13.40
N PHE A 105 -10.38 -17.85 12.52
CA PHE A 105 -10.54 -16.42 12.40
C PHE A 105 -10.12 -15.96 10.99
N ALA A 106 -10.54 -14.75 10.63
CA ALA A 106 -10.14 -14.08 9.41
C ALA A 106 -9.84 -12.61 9.71
N VAL A 107 -8.84 -12.06 9.01
CA VAL A 107 -8.50 -10.63 9.05
C VAL A 107 -8.30 -10.13 7.63
N ALA A 108 -8.48 -8.83 7.42
CA ALA A 108 -8.26 -8.18 6.14
C ALA A 108 -7.23 -7.07 6.25
N ALA A 109 -6.44 -6.90 5.19
CA ALA A 109 -5.63 -5.72 4.96
C ALA A 109 -6.43 -4.73 4.12
N THR A 110 -6.49 -3.47 4.55
CA THR A 110 -7.19 -2.39 3.84
C THR A 110 -6.32 -1.15 3.80
N ASP A 111 -6.44 -0.37 2.71
CA ASP A 111 -5.95 1.00 2.66
C ASP A 111 -6.91 1.99 3.33
N GLY A 112 -8.09 1.55 3.79
CA GLY A 112 -9.18 2.36 4.34
C GLY A 112 -10.36 2.58 3.39
N GLU A 113 -10.23 2.28 2.10
CA GLU A 113 -11.33 2.29 1.13
C GLU A 113 -11.66 0.88 0.65
N ILE A 114 -10.62 0.11 0.28
CA ILE A 114 -10.76 -1.20 -0.32
C ILE A 114 -10.09 -2.27 0.52
N ILE A 115 -10.56 -3.51 0.38
CA ILE A 115 -9.86 -4.67 0.90
C ILE A 115 -8.80 -5.05 -0.14
N LEU A 116 -7.54 -5.06 0.28
CA LEU A 116 -6.38 -5.38 -0.55
C LEU A 116 -6.01 -6.87 -0.47
N GLY A 117 -6.34 -7.49 0.66
CA GLY A 117 -6.03 -8.88 0.91
C GLY A 117 -6.74 -9.40 2.15
N VAL A 118 -6.85 -10.72 2.24
CA VAL A 118 -7.44 -11.41 3.39
C VAL A 118 -6.53 -12.53 3.85
N ILE A 119 -6.53 -12.76 5.16
CA ILE A 119 -5.91 -13.92 5.79
C ILE A 119 -7.03 -14.74 6.43
N ILE A 120 -7.08 -16.03 6.10
CA ILE A 120 -8.00 -16.98 6.70
C ILE A 120 -7.17 -18.06 7.39
N ALA A 121 -7.24 -18.11 8.74
CA ALA A 121 -6.60 -19.16 9.51
C ALA A 121 -7.58 -20.31 9.73
N GLY A 122 -7.29 -21.50 9.20
CA GLY A 122 -8.22 -22.62 9.24
C GLY A 122 -7.54 -23.97 9.05
N ARG A 123 -8.33 -24.98 8.65
CA ARG A 123 -7.80 -26.28 8.25
C ARG A 123 -7.11 -26.12 6.87
N PRO A 124 -5.94 -26.73 6.64
CA PRO A 124 -5.28 -26.70 5.35
C PRO A 124 -6.21 -27.20 4.23
N VAL A 125 -6.13 -26.56 3.07
CA VAL A 125 -6.68 -27.05 1.80
C VAL A 125 -5.53 -27.75 1.07
N SER A 126 -5.76 -28.97 0.59
CA SER A 126 -4.76 -29.84 -0.05
C SER A 126 -4.96 -29.86 -1.55
#